data_AF-A0A1G2L8I9-F1
#
_entry.id   AF-A0A1G2L8I9-F1
#
_cell.length_a   1.000
_cell.length_b   1.000
_cell.length_c   1.000
_cell.angle_alpha   90.00
_cell.angle_beta   90.00
_cell.angle_gamma   90.00
#
_symmetry.space_group_name_H-M   'P 1'
#
loop_
_entity.id
_entity.type
_entity.pdbx_description
1 polymer ?
#
loop_
_entity_poly.entity_id
_entity_poly.type
_entity_poly.pdbx_seq_one_letter_code
_entity_poly.pdbx_strand_id
1 'polypeptide(L)'
;MRGELHTFSRKESYIMKKIFSFFSFLSKVFLLILLVAVGWAFVNVSNLIKGKKHQAKNPDSGDLFGADHALADVPGGSSTPFLAYSDGKKFIIENDILFGKPKSYYPVYRIARSLYEDGRIYPDLYKINAPIRPHGGKLRFQIQEIEPEESYFSWLELLRVIHPENSEVVVDSEFKKYYVVEKSVFEKNVILPASVTTSSGQDVTEKFSKKGASWRDSSKTDDASFLNSGQEIEMIFRGLKHGEIPHLVMKSWYRDWVLGMERDWQEERSVSSYPLVKSKMFVKMAAVATAVFGVWFFEKLGFNGSALILTPMVFGTQGGCCLVVEYRDASGEYERVAVADVRSWKMNTEVIEFPMQAIMENGEMRVRIRSSKKHALGFLGVIQERDLKKSSRAFTEEKLQLERAHHNRLDRDVVGVLSKTRKGEYVQTIPGDTVNLEFRASGKIPNKDEKETYLFRASGFYSALRDENARIAGDWRSRIPDEAKERLASLVSLRDYR
;
A
#
# COMPACT_ATOMS: atom_id res chain seq x y z
N MET A 1 -5.34 -83.82 23.46
CA MET A 1 -4.43 -82.71 23.12
C MET A 1 -5.21 -81.47 22.70
N ARG A 2 -5.91 -80.82 23.64
CA ARG A 2 -6.53 -79.48 23.50
C ARG A 2 -6.14 -78.72 24.75
N GLY A 3 -5.13 -77.86 24.68
CA GLY A 3 -4.62 -77.20 25.88
C GLY A 3 -3.58 -76.09 25.71
N GLU A 4 -3.11 -75.75 24.50
CA GLU A 4 -1.95 -74.85 24.37
C GLU A 4 -2.11 -73.61 23.47
N LEU A 5 -3.31 -73.33 22.94
CA LEU A 5 -3.49 -72.19 22.00
C LEU A 5 -3.97 -70.87 22.63
N HIS A 6 -4.22 -70.81 23.94
CA HIS A 6 -4.75 -69.59 24.59
C HIS A 6 -3.70 -68.69 25.26
N THR A 7 -2.43 -69.08 25.31
CA THR A 7 -1.37 -68.31 25.99
C THR A 7 -0.64 -67.32 25.07
N PHE A 8 -0.73 -67.47 23.74
CA PHE A 8 0.01 -66.62 22.80
C PHE A 8 -0.60 -65.22 22.62
N SER A 9 -1.94 -65.13 22.55
CA SER A 9 -2.67 -63.86 22.33
C SER A 9 -2.52 -62.85 23.50
N ARG A 10 -2.34 -63.32 24.73
CA ARG A 10 -2.12 -62.43 25.90
C ARG A 10 -0.76 -61.73 25.88
N LYS A 11 0.26 -62.35 25.25
CA LYS A 11 1.63 -61.81 25.25
C LYS A 11 1.77 -60.63 24.27
N GLU A 12 1.14 -60.71 23.10
CA GLU A 12 1.14 -59.63 22.11
C GLU A 12 0.32 -58.41 22.56
N SER A 13 -0.85 -58.64 23.19
CA SER A 13 -1.66 -57.56 23.78
C SER A 13 -0.91 -56.80 24.87
N TYR A 14 -0.08 -57.49 25.66
CA TYR A 14 0.75 -56.88 26.70
C TYR A 14 1.88 -56.02 26.12
N ILE A 15 2.50 -56.45 25.03
CA ILE A 15 3.58 -55.71 24.34
C ILE A 15 3.02 -54.43 23.70
N MET A 16 1.88 -54.49 23.02
CA MET A 16 1.24 -53.31 22.43
C MET A 16 0.84 -52.27 23.48
N LYS A 17 0.30 -52.71 24.64
CA LYS A 17 -0.02 -51.78 25.74
C LYS A 17 1.22 -51.08 26.30
N LYS A 18 2.36 -51.79 26.40
CA LYS A 18 3.64 -51.18 26.81
C LYS A 18 4.11 -50.14 25.80
N ILE A 19 4.07 -50.44 24.51
CA ILE A 19 4.47 -49.50 23.46
C ILE A 19 3.58 -48.24 23.48
N PHE A 20 2.26 -48.40 23.58
CA PHE A 20 1.35 -47.26 23.64
C PHE A 20 1.55 -46.41 24.91
N SER A 21 1.81 -47.07 26.05
CA SER A 21 2.13 -46.37 27.31
C SER A 21 3.44 -45.58 27.22
N PHE A 22 4.42 -46.08 26.47
CA PHE A 22 5.70 -45.41 26.24
C PHE A 22 5.53 -44.16 25.36
N PHE A 23 4.75 -44.24 24.28
CA PHE A 23 4.43 -43.08 23.45
C PHE A 23 3.58 -42.04 24.19
N SER A 24 2.61 -42.47 25.01
CA SER A 24 1.83 -41.58 25.87
C SER A 24 2.72 -40.86 26.90
N PHE A 25 3.71 -41.56 27.45
CA PHE A 25 4.71 -40.95 28.33
C PHE A 25 5.59 -39.94 27.58
N LEU A 26 6.11 -40.30 26.40
CA LEU A 26 6.93 -39.41 25.58
C LEU A 26 6.18 -38.13 25.20
N SER A 27 4.90 -38.22 24.81
CA SER A 27 4.13 -37.04 24.43
C SER A 27 3.87 -36.10 25.62
N LYS A 28 3.65 -36.66 26.82
CA LYS A 28 3.53 -35.87 28.06
C LYS A 28 4.85 -35.19 28.43
N VAL A 29 5.98 -35.88 28.27
CA VAL A 29 7.31 -35.29 28.50
C VAL A 29 7.58 -34.16 27.50
N PHE A 30 7.25 -34.35 26.23
CA PHE A 30 7.40 -33.32 25.20
C PHE A 30 6.51 -32.09 25.47
N LEU A 31 5.26 -32.32 25.85
CA LEU A 31 4.33 -31.24 26.24
C LEU A 31 4.85 -30.47 27.46
N LEU A 32 5.41 -31.17 28.45
CA LEU A 32 6.00 -30.54 29.64
C LEU A 32 7.21 -29.69 29.27
N ILE A 33 8.12 -30.18 28.42
CA ILE A 33 9.26 -29.42 27.92
C ILE A 33 8.80 -28.16 27.17
N LEU A 34 7.77 -28.28 26.32
CA LEU A 34 7.18 -27.15 25.61
C LEU A 34 6.61 -26.10 26.59
N LEU A 35 5.86 -26.54 27.61
CA LEU A 35 5.29 -25.65 28.63
C LEU A 35 6.38 -24.95 29.45
N VAL A 36 7.46 -25.65 29.79
CA VAL A 36 8.61 -25.06 30.49
C VAL A 36 9.32 -24.04 29.61
N ALA A 37 9.53 -24.34 28.32
CA ALA A 37 10.16 -23.41 27.38
C ALA A 37 9.31 -22.14 27.17
N VAL A 38 7.99 -22.29 27.01
CA VAL A 38 7.05 -21.16 26.90
C VAL A 38 6.99 -20.36 28.20
N GLY A 39 6.95 -21.03 29.36
CA GLY A 39 6.98 -20.37 30.67
C GLY A 39 8.28 -19.59 30.91
N TRP A 40 9.42 -20.17 30.54
CA TRP A 40 10.73 -19.52 30.63
C TRP A 40 10.82 -18.30 29.70
N ALA A 41 10.37 -18.43 28.45
CA ALA A 41 10.29 -17.31 27.52
C ALA A 41 9.37 -16.20 28.03
N PHE A 42 8.20 -16.55 28.58
CA PHE A 42 7.25 -15.59 29.16
C PHE A 42 7.84 -14.84 30.36
N VAL A 43 8.56 -15.53 31.25
CA VAL A 43 9.24 -14.90 32.40
C VAL A 43 10.34 -13.94 31.92
N ASN A 44 11.14 -14.34 30.92
CA ASN A 44 12.18 -13.46 30.38
C ASN A 44 11.60 -12.23 29.66
N VAL A 45 10.54 -12.40 28.87
CA VAL A 45 9.85 -11.27 28.23
C VAL A 45 9.19 -10.37 29.26
N SER A 46 8.58 -10.94 30.31
CA SER A 46 7.97 -10.17 31.41
C SER A 46 9.02 -9.40 32.23
N ASN A 47 10.19 -10.01 32.47
CA ASN A 47 11.31 -9.34 33.15
C ASN A 47 11.95 -8.25 32.28
N LEU A 48 12.02 -8.45 30.96
CA LEU A 48 12.45 -7.44 30.00
C LEU A 48 11.51 -6.23 30.00
N ILE A 49 10.19 -6.47 30.08
CA ILE A 49 9.16 -5.42 30.16
C ILE A 49 9.16 -4.70 31.52
N LYS A 50 9.52 -5.38 32.61
CA LYS A 50 9.48 -4.83 33.97
C LYS A 50 10.76 -4.13 34.45
N GLY A 51 11.87 -4.19 33.71
CA GLY A 51 13.16 -3.74 34.24
C GLY A 51 14.04 -2.93 33.28
N LYS A 52 13.94 -1.59 33.35
CA LYS A 52 15.10 -0.67 33.38
C LYS A 52 14.67 0.70 33.94
N LYS A 53 14.63 0.80 35.27
CA LYS A 53 14.69 2.10 35.98
C LYS A 53 16.17 2.44 36.22
N HIS A 54 16.60 3.58 35.68
CA HIS A 54 17.79 4.40 35.97
C HIS A 54 19.20 3.80 35.91
N GLN A 55 20.07 4.34 35.04
CA GLN A 55 21.06 5.39 35.39
C GLN A 55 21.89 5.77 34.16
N ALA A 56 22.13 7.08 34.00
CA ALA A 56 23.03 7.64 33.00
C ALA A 56 24.50 7.43 33.39
N LYS A 57 25.34 7.07 32.41
CA LYS A 57 26.69 7.61 32.12
C LYS A 57 27.48 6.69 31.17
N ASN A 58 27.52 7.07 29.89
CA ASN A 58 28.69 7.10 28.98
C ASN A 58 28.19 7.02 27.52
N PRO A 59 28.63 7.94 26.63
CA PRO A 59 28.39 7.85 25.20
C PRO A 59 29.57 7.10 24.59
N ASP A 60 29.45 5.79 24.42
CA ASP A 60 30.19 4.96 23.45
C ASP A 60 30.09 3.49 23.85
N SER A 61 28.93 2.89 23.58
CA SER A 61 28.83 1.45 23.37
C SER A 61 27.60 1.18 22.52
N GLY A 62 27.79 0.40 21.45
CA GLY A 62 26.72 -0.02 20.55
C GLY A 62 25.76 -0.95 21.27
N ASP A 63 24.68 -0.39 21.79
CA ASP A 63 23.57 -1.15 22.34
C ASP A 63 22.67 -1.60 21.19
N LEU A 64 22.94 -2.81 20.67
CA LEU A 64 22.25 -3.42 19.52
C LEU A 64 20.81 -3.85 19.83
N PHE A 65 20.34 -3.69 21.09
CA PHE A 65 19.01 -4.06 21.56
C PHE A 65 18.53 -3.12 22.69
N GLY A 66 18.62 -1.80 22.48
CA GLY A 66 17.95 -0.82 23.33
C GLY A 66 16.42 -0.95 23.21
N ALA A 67 15.71 -0.88 24.34
CA ALA A 67 14.29 -1.18 24.47
C ALA A 67 13.42 -0.46 23.43
N ASP A 68 13.04 -1.21 22.38
CA ASP A 68 12.01 -0.81 21.44
C ASP A 68 10.67 -0.74 22.18
N HIS A 69 10.18 0.48 22.35
CA HIS A 69 8.76 0.71 22.58
C HIS A 69 8.02 0.04 21.42
N ALA A 70 7.36 -1.09 21.70
CA ALA A 70 6.51 -1.80 20.77
C ALA A 70 5.41 -0.84 20.25
N LEU A 71 5.66 -0.24 19.09
CA LEU A 71 4.74 0.63 18.36
C LEU A 71 3.70 -0.22 17.65
N ALA A 72 2.80 -0.84 18.40
CA ALA A 72 1.69 -1.62 17.86
C ALA A 72 0.52 -0.75 17.37
N ASP A 73 0.43 0.52 17.79
CA ASP A 73 -0.70 1.40 17.49
C ASP A 73 -0.23 2.79 17.05
N VAL A 74 0.56 2.87 15.96
CA VAL A 74 0.73 4.14 15.25
C VAL A 74 -0.28 4.22 14.11
N PRO A 75 -1.30 5.08 14.22
CA PRO A 75 -2.15 5.43 13.08
C PRO A 75 -1.29 5.99 11.94
N GLY A 76 -1.15 5.21 10.88
CA GLY A 76 -0.33 5.54 9.72
C GLY A 76 -1.14 6.36 8.72
N GLY A 77 -0.82 7.63 8.54
CA GLY A 77 -1.25 8.39 7.36
C GLY A 77 -0.30 8.16 6.19
N SER A 78 -0.80 8.22 4.95
CA SER A 78 0.01 8.39 3.74
C SER A 78 0.20 9.88 3.44
N SER A 79 1.26 10.50 3.97
CA SER A 79 1.70 11.79 3.43
C SER A 79 2.57 11.52 2.23
N THR A 80 2.54 12.47 1.30
CA THR A 80 3.28 12.31 0.04
C THR A 80 3.77 13.64 -0.55
N PRO A 81 4.94 13.65 -1.21
CA PRO A 81 5.34 14.75 -2.07
C PRO A 81 4.46 14.77 -3.32
N PHE A 82 4.37 15.92 -3.97
CA PHE A 82 3.52 16.15 -5.12
C PHE A 82 4.32 16.35 -6.38
N LEU A 83 3.87 15.78 -7.49
CA LEU A 83 4.36 16.15 -8.80
C LEU A 83 3.53 17.34 -9.31
N ALA A 84 4.20 18.37 -9.80
CA ALA A 84 3.62 19.45 -10.57
C ALA A 84 4.21 19.47 -11.98
N TYR A 85 3.42 19.90 -12.96
CA TYR A 85 3.87 20.07 -14.35
C TYR A 85 3.88 21.54 -14.73
N SER A 86 4.74 21.93 -15.68
CA SER A 86 4.75 23.29 -16.21
C SER A 86 3.79 23.43 -17.39
N ASP A 87 2.96 24.47 -17.38
CA ASP A 87 2.15 24.91 -18.52
C ASP A 87 2.87 25.96 -19.42
N GLY A 88 4.16 26.20 -19.14
CA GLY A 88 4.97 27.23 -19.78
C GLY A 88 4.96 28.59 -19.05
N LYS A 89 4.05 28.79 -18.09
CA LYS A 89 3.96 30.01 -17.26
C LYS A 89 4.21 29.74 -15.79
N LYS A 90 3.62 28.67 -15.25
CA LYS A 90 3.72 28.25 -13.85
C LYS A 90 3.77 26.74 -13.72
N PHE A 91 4.03 26.25 -12.51
CA PHE A 91 3.83 24.85 -12.15
C PHE A 91 2.44 24.66 -11.58
N ILE A 92 1.74 23.62 -12.02
CA ILE A 92 0.38 23.23 -11.59
C ILE A 92 0.46 21.83 -11.01
N ILE A 93 -0.14 21.61 -9.84
CA ILE A 93 -0.10 20.31 -9.17
C ILE A 93 -0.85 19.26 -10.01
N GLU A 94 -0.19 18.13 -10.23
CA GLU A 94 -0.73 16.98 -10.94
C GLU A 94 -1.39 16.01 -9.97
N ASN A 95 -0.59 15.40 -9.10
CA ASN A 95 -1.00 14.45 -8.08
C ASN A 95 0.15 14.21 -7.10
N ASP A 96 -0.19 13.55 -5.99
CA ASP A 96 0.78 12.96 -5.09
C ASP A 96 1.55 11.80 -5.73
N ILE A 97 2.79 11.65 -5.29
CA ILE A 97 3.65 10.49 -5.56
C ILE A 97 3.45 9.55 -4.37
N LEU A 98 2.91 8.35 -4.59
CA LEU A 98 2.59 7.35 -3.57
C LEU A 98 3.61 6.21 -3.64
N PHE A 99 4.76 6.32 -2.97
CA PHE A 99 5.68 5.18 -2.88
C PHE A 99 4.94 3.94 -2.34
N GLY A 100 5.36 2.78 -2.82
CA GLY A 100 4.85 1.42 -2.68
C GLY A 100 3.80 1.00 -1.65
N LYS A 101 3.11 -0.09 -2.02
CA LYS A 101 2.40 -1.01 -1.11
C LYS A 101 3.35 -1.80 -0.20
N PRO A 102 2.89 -2.26 0.98
CA PRO A 102 1.55 -2.04 1.56
C PRO A 102 1.40 -0.71 2.31
N LYS A 103 2.52 -0.05 2.63
CA LYS A 103 2.65 1.31 3.16
C LYS A 103 4.07 1.80 2.87
N SER A 104 4.24 3.07 2.54
CA SER A 104 5.55 3.72 2.37
C SER A 104 5.90 4.71 3.47
N TYR A 105 4.92 5.10 4.28
CA TYR A 105 5.13 5.96 5.44
C TYR A 105 5.43 5.15 6.69
N TYR A 106 6.58 5.44 7.31
CA TYR A 106 6.95 4.93 8.62
C TYR A 106 7.43 6.07 9.51
N PRO A 107 6.93 6.20 10.75
CA PRO A 107 7.34 7.30 11.63
C PRO A 107 8.85 7.37 11.87
N VAL A 108 9.54 6.23 11.79
CA VAL A 108 10.98 6.12 12.05
C VAL A 108 11.73 5.91 10.74
N TYR A 109 12.60 6.87 10.40
CA TYR A 109 13.45 6.85 9.21
C TYR A 109 14.19 5.52 9.00
N ARG A 110 14.82 4.97 10.06
CA ARG A 110 15.59 3.71 9.96
C ARG A 110 14.73 2.52 9.54
N ILE A 111 13.49 2.48 10.00
CA ILE A 111 12.53 1.42 9.64
C ILE A 111 12.10 1.59 8.18
N ALA A 112 11.73 2.82 7.78
CA ALA A 112 11.35 3.13 6.41
C ALA A 112 12.45 2.70 5.42
N ARG A 113 13.69 3.09 5.71
CA ARG A 113 14.87 2.78 4.92
C ARG A 113 15.13 1.27 4.85
N SER A 114 15.11 0.56 5.97
CA SER A 114 15.33 -0.89 5.99
C SER A 114 14.30 -1.62 5.12
N LEU A 115 13.02 -1.25 5.22
CA LEU A 115 11.95 -1.86 4.43
C LEU A 115 12.08 -1.55 2.94
N TYR A 116 12.54 -0.35 2.60
CA TYR A 116 12.88 0.01 1.22
C TYR A 116 14.04 -0.82 0.68
N GLU A 117 15.16 -0.89 1.42
CA GLU A 117 16.36 -1.62 1.03
C GLU A 117 16.12 -3.14 0.95
N ASP A 118 15.19 -3.66 1.76
CA ASP A 118 14.69 -5.05 1.71
C ASP A 118 13.73 -5.32 0.53
N GLY A 119 13.42 -4.32 -0.29
CA GLY A 119 12.52 -4.45 -1.44
C GLY A 119 11.03 -4.58 -1.08
N ARG A 120 10.65 -4.21 0.15
CA ARG A 120 9.25 -4.27 0.62
C ARG A 120 8.45 -3.01 0.29
N ILE A 121 9.11 -1.94 -0.14
CA ILE A 121 8.49 -0.71 -0.64
C ILE A 121 8.76 -0.65 -2.15
N TYR A 122 7.68 -0.74 -2.94
CA TYR A 122 7.75 -0.70 -4.40
C TYR A 122 7.80 0.73 -4.95
N PRO A 123 8.24 0.93 -6.20
CA PRO A 123 8.08 2.21 -6.88
C PRO A 123 6.60 2.58 -7.05
N ASP A 124 6.34 3.88 -7.09
CA ASP A 124 5.10 4.44 -7.60
C ASP A 124 5.18 4.53 -9.13
N LEU A 125 4.16 4.04 -9.83
CA LEU A 125 3.88 4.26 -11.23
C LEU A 125 2.49 4.87 -11.27
N TYR A 126 2.34 6.03 -11.92
CA TYR A 126 1.01 6.58 -12.15
C TYR A 126 0.95 7.37 -13.46
N LYS A 127 -0.27 7.53 -13.97
CA LYS A 127 -0.55 8.27 -15.20
C LYS A 127 -0.67 9.76 -14.93
N ILE A 128 0.06 10.56 -15.70
CA ILE A 128 -0.13 12.01 -15.74
C ILE A 128 -1.38 12.30 -16.59
N ASN A 129 -2.39 12.90 -15.97
CA ASN A 129 -3.64 13.29 -16.63
C ASN A 129 -3.56 14.68 -17.27
N ALA A 130 -2.62 15.52 -16.85
CA ALA A 130 -2.41 16.83 -17.47
C ALA A 130 -1.99 16.72 -18.94
N PRO A 131 -2.44 17.66 -19.81
CA PRO A 131 -2.00 17.75 -21.19
C PRO A 131 -0.59 18.36 -21.27
N ILE A 132 0.43 17.56 -20.95
CA ILE A 132 1.82 18.02 -20.94
C ILE A 132 2.25 18.42 -22.36
N ARG A 133 2.88 19.60 -22.49
CA ARG A 133 3.45 20.08 -23.75
C ARG A 133 4.92 20.44 -23.57
N PRO A 134 5.78 20.15 -24.55
CA PRO A 134 7.17 20.57 -24.50
C PRO A 134 7.31 22.07 -24.71
N HIS A 135 8.17 22.71 -23.92
CA HIS A 135 8.57 24.10 -24.06
C HIS A 135 10.07 24.18 -24.31
N GLY A 136 10.47 24.62 -25.51
CA GLY A 136 11.89 24.63 -25.90
C GLY A 136 12.51 23.23 -25.95
N GLY A 137 11.75 22.22 -26.41
CA GLY A 137 12.22 20.83 -26.50
C GLY A 137 12.31 20.09 -25.16
N LYS A 138 11.76 20.67 -24.08
CA LYS A 138 11.82 20.10 -22.73
C LYS A 138 10.44 19.93 -22.13
N LEU A 139 10.24 18.83 -21.42
CA LEU A 139 9.12 18.64 -20.51
C LEU A 139 9.61 19.00 -19.11
N ARG A 140 8.91 19.92 -18.44
CA ARG A 140 9.30 20.44 -17.13
C ARG A 140 8.33 20.02 -16.06
N PHE A 141 8.86 19.48 -14.97
CA PHE A 141 8.12 19.08 -13.79
C PHE A 141 8.79 19.64 -12.54
N GLN A 142 8.07 19.62 -11.44
CA GLN A 142 8.59 19.98 -10.13
C GLN A 142 8.05 18.99 -9.10
N ILE A 143 8.93 18.37 -8.33
CA ILE A 143 8.52 17.69 -7.10
C ILE A 143 8.38 18.76 -6.03
N GLN A 144 7.27 18.76 -5.29
CA GLN A 144 6.97 19.72 -4.23
C GLN A 144 6.68 18.97 -2.93
N GLU A 145 7.42 19.27 -1.87
CA GLU A 145 7.15 18.74 -0.53
C GLU A 145 6.25 19.72 0.21
N ILE A 146 4.97 19.37 0.37
CA ILE A 146 3.93 20.29 0.89
C ILE A 146 3.26 19.77 2.17
N GLU A 147 3.65 18.61 2.68
CA GLU A 147 3.09 18.03 3.90
C GLU A 147 4.19 17.85 4.95
N PRO A 148 3.87 17.78 6.25
CA PRO A 148 4.88 17.75 7.32
C PRO A 148 5.55 16.38 7.47
N GLU A 149 6.29 15.98 6.44
CA GLU A 149 7.08 14.75 6.38
C GLU A 149 8.44 14.97 5.70
N GLU A 150 9.22 13.90 5.55
CA GLU A 150 10.41 13.90 4.70
C GLU A 150 10.34 12.76 3.71
N SER A 151 10.65 13.06 2.45
CA SER A 151 10.71 12.06 1.38
C SER A 151 12.14 11.77 0.96
N TYR A 152 12.41 10.52 0.61
CA TYR A 152 13.74 10.05 0.21
C TYR A 152 13.67 9.40 -1.17
N PHE A 153 13.89 10.19 -2.22
CA PHE A 153 13.87 9.68 -3.60
C PHE A 153 15.17 8.98 -3.95
N SER A 154 15.10 7.69 -4.29
CA SER A 154 16.23 6.95 -4.83
C SER A 154 16.39 7.18 -6.32
N TRP A 155 15.27 7.16 -7.07
CA TRP A 155 15.27 7.38 -8.52
C TRP A 155 13.89 7.75 -9.05
N LEU A 156 13.86 8.32 -10.25
CA LEU A 156 12.63 8.58 -10.99
C LEU A 156 12.82 8.42 -12.51
N GLU A 157 11.72 8.28 -13.22
CA GLU A 157 11.66 8.09 -14.66
C GLU A 157 10.36 8.67 -15.23
N LEU A 158 10.44 9.20 -16.44
CA LEU A 158 9.28 9.61 -17.22
C LEU A 158 9.18 8.70 -18.43
N LEU A 159 8.08 7.95 -18.51
CA LEU A 159 7.77 7.08 -19.63
C LEU A 159 6.78 7.80 -20.55
N ARG A 160 7.03 7.77 -21.84
CA ARG A 160 6.13 8.23 -22.89
C ARG A 160 5.56 7.00 -23.58
N VAL A 161 4.24 6.86 -23.55
CA VAL A 161 3.51 5.78 -24.20
C VAL A 161 2.77 6.36 -25.40
N ILE A 162 3.12 5.93 -26.61
CA ILE A 162 2.38 6.26 -27.83
C ILE A 162 1.43 5.11 -28.13
N HIS A 163 0.15 5.41 -28.25
CA HIS A 163 -0.91 4.41 -28.40
C HIS A 163 -2.07 4.95 -29.26
N PRO A 164 -2.97 4.09 -29.78
CA PRO A 164 -4.09 4.51 -30.60
C PRO A 164 -4.96 5.60 -29.93
N GLU A 165 -5.49 6.52 -30.74
CA GLU A 165 -6.35 7.62 -30.27
C GLU A 165 -7.57 7.10 -29.48
N ASN A 166 -8.14 5.98 -29.95
CA ASN A 166 -9.28 5.29 -29.35
C ASN A 166 -8.91 4.37 -28.16
N SER A 167 -7.70 4.48 -27.59
CA SER A 167 -7.32 3.75 -26.39
C SER A 167 -6.96 4.66 -25.23
N GLU A 168 -6.81 4.07 -24.04
CA GLU A 168 -6.49 4.76 -22.80
C GLU A 168 -5.46 3.96 -22.01
N VAL A 169 -4.53 4.64 -21.36
CA VAL A 169 -3.58 4.01 -20.43
C VAL A 169 -4.20 3.97 -19.04
N VAL A 170 -4.15 2.80 -18.41
CA VAL A 170 -4.68 2.58 -17.07
C VAL A 170 -3.62 1.85 -16.24
N VAL A 171 -3.32 2.36 -15.06
CA VAL A 171 -2.31 1.77 -14.17
C VAL A 171 -2.99 0.79 -13.21
N ASP A 172 -2.28 -0.25 -12.82
CA ASP A 172 -2.78 -1.17 -11.80
C ASP A 172 -2.73 -0.54 -10.41
N SER A 173 -3.62 -0.96 -9.51
CA SER A 173 -3.67 -0.44 -8.14
C SER A 173 -2.41 -0.75 -7.32
N GLU A 174 -1.54 -1.65 -7.77
CA GLU A 174 -0.25 -1.91 -7.13
C GLU A 174 0.88 -1.01 -7.61
N PHE A 175 0.62 -0.15 -8.60
CA PHE A 175 1.59 0.79 -9.17
C PHE A 175 2.80 0.09 -9.82
N LYS A 176 2.61 -1.13 -10.33
CA LYS A 176 3.67 -1.97 -10.93
C LYS A 176 3.60 -2.04 -12.44
N LYS A 177 2.39 -2.05 -13.01
CA LYS A 177 2.15 -2.24 -14.43
C LYS A 177 1.03 -1.33 -14.93
N TYR A 178 0.93 -1.19 -16.23
CA TYR A 178 -0.17 -0.49 -16.88
C TYR A 178 -0.73 -1.32 -18.03
N TYR A 179 -1.92 -0.95 -18.45
CA TYR A 179 -2.65 -1.54 -19.56
C TYR A 179 -2.96 -0.44 -20.57
N VAL A 180 -2.90 -0.77 -21.85
CA VAL A 180 -3.46 0.06 -22.93
C VAL A 180 -4.77 -0.58 -23.35
N VAL A 181 -5.88 0.10 -23.07
CA VAL A 181 -7.23 -0.44 -23.23
C VAL A 181 -7.96 0.36 -24.30
N GLU A 182 -8.50 -0.32 -25.32
CA GLU A 182 -9.34 0.33 -26.32
C GLU A 182 -10.67 0.74 -25.67
N LYS A 183 -11.05 2.02 -25.83
CA LYS A 183 -12.26 2.59 -25.22
C LYS A 183 -13.51 1.86 -25.68
N SER A 184 -13.58 1.51 -26.97
CA SER A 184 -14.71 0.77 -27.56
C SER A 184 -14.88 -0.63 -26.95
N VAL A 185 -13.77 -1.36 -26.77
CA VAL A 185 -13.74 -2.70 -26.17
C VAL A 185 -14.16 -2.61 -24.72
N PHE A 186 -13.65 -1.61 -23.99
CA PHE A 186 -14.04 -1.37 -22.62
C PHE A 186 -15.53 -1.06 -22.48
N GLU A 187 -16.05 -0.08 -23.21
CA GLU A 187 -17.47 0.34 -23.11
C GLU A 187 -18.44 -0.79 -23.45
N LYS A 188 -18.06 -1.63 -24.44
CA LYS A 188 -18.84 -2.79 -24.85
C LYS A 188 -18.81 -3.91 -23.80
N ASN A 189 -17.63 -4.20 -23.25
CA ASN A 189 -17.41 -5.41 -22.45
C ASN A 189 -17.41 -5.16 -20.93
N VAL A 190 -17.38 -3.91 -20.47
CA VAL A 190 -17.45 -3.60 -19.04
C VAL A 190 -18.81 -4.01 -18.50
N ILE A 191 -18.77 -4.82 -17.44
CA ILE A 191 -19.91 -5.26 -16.67
C ILE A 191 -20.07 -4.30 -15.49
N LEU A 192 -21.17 -3.57 -15.49
CA LEU A 192 -21.54 -2.69 -14.40
C LEU A 192 -22.13 -3.48 -13.23
N PRO A 193 -22.09 -2.95 -12.00
CA PRO A 193 -22.74 -3.62 -10.87
C PRO A 193 -24.25 -3.73 -11.14
N ALA A 194 -24.78 -4.94 -10.96
CA ALA A 194 -26.22 -5.23 -11.00
C ALA A 194 -26.94 -4.71 -9.76
N SER A 195 -26.23 -4.63 -8.63
CA SER A 195 -26.71 -3.98 -7.41
C SER A 195 -25.55 -3.39 -6.63
N VAL A 196 -25.78 -2.27 -5.94
CA VAL A 196 -24.86 -1.66 -4.98
C VAL A 196 -25.62 -1.31 -3.71
N THR A 197 -25.23 -1.87 -2.58
CA THR A 197 -25.85 -1.61 -1.27
C THR A 197 -24.82 -1.05 -0.30
N THR A 198 -25.24 -0.10 0.52
CA THR A 198 -24.43 0.42 1.64
C THR A 198 -24.53 -0.48 2.87
N SER A 199 -23.68 -0.26 3.88
CA SER A 199 -23.78 -0.94 5.18
C SER A 199 -25.13 -0.76 5.89
N SER A 200 -25.85 0.34 5.62
CA SER A 200 -27.19 0.57 6.17
C SER A 200 -28.30 -0.12 5.36
N GLY A 201 -27.94 -0.90 4.33
CA GLY A 201 -28.89 -1.58 3.45
C GLY A 201 -29.54 -0.68 2.39
N GLN A 202 -29.11 0.58 2.26
CA GLN A 202 -29.62 1.47 1.22
C GLN A 202 -29.06 1.06 -0.15
N ASP A 203 -29.94 0.89 -1.14
CA ASP A 203 -29.58 0.68 -2.54
C ASP A 203 -29.12 2.01 -3.18
N VAL A 204 -27.93 2.00 -3.75
CA VAL A 204 -27.30 3.14 -4.44
C VAL A 204 -26.87 2.79 -5.87
N THR A 205 -27.44 1.74 -6.46
CA THR A 205 -27.07 1.19 -7.77
C THR A 205 -27.08 2.23 -8.88
N GLU A 206 -28.06 3.14 -8.89
CA GLU A 206 -28.20 4.19 -9.92
C GLU A 206 -26.98 5.10 -10.02
N LYS A 207 -26.21 5.27 -8.94
CA LYS A 207 -24.98 6.09 -8.93
C LYS A 207 -23.85 5.44 -9.72
N PHE A 208 -23.87 4.12 -9.88
CA PHE A 208 -22.80 3.33 -10.51
C PHE A 208 -23.24 2.68 -11.83
N SER A 209 -24.46 2.89 -12.29
CA SER A 209 -25.04 2.26 -13.49
C SER A 209 -24.75 2.99 -14.81
N LYS A 210 -23.96 4.08 -14.79
CA LYS A 210 -23.68 4.91 -15.99
C LYS A 210 -22.36 4.50 -16.67
N LYS A 211 -22.43 3.77 -17.78
CA LYS A 211 -21.25 3.32 -18.57
C LYS A 211 -20.31 4.44 -19.01
N GLY A 212 -20.87 5.58 -19.44
CA GLY A 212 -20.10 6.70 -19.97
C GLY A 212 -19.36 7.55 -18.93
N ALA A 213 -19.38 7.18 -17.64
CA ALA A 213 -18.64 7.87 -16.58
C ALA A 213 -17.16 7.43 -16.49
N SER A 214 -16.82 6.25 -17.04
CA SER A 214 -15.48 5.67 -17.01
C SER A 214 -14.42 6.59 -17.63
N TRP A 215 -14.66 7.09 -18.83
CA TRP A 215 -13.70 7.88 -19.61
C TRP A 215 -13.95 9.39 -19.61
N ARG A 216 -15.00 9.87 -18.93
CA ARG A 216 -15.26 11.32 -18.85
C ARG A 216 -14.17 12.00 -18.05
N ASP A 217 -13.60 13.05 -18.61
CA ASP A 217 -12.64 13.90 -17.92
C ASP A 217 -13.40 14.82 -16.95
N SER A 218 -13.87 14.24 -15.85
CA SER A 218 -14.67 14.96 -14.86
C SER A 218 -13.74 15.59 -13.85
N SER A 219 -13.15 16.72 -14.23
CA SER A 219 -12.72 17.75 -13.27
C SER A 219 -13.88 18.24 -12.40
N LYS A 220 -15.12 17.95 -12.81
CA LYS A 220 -16.35 18.20 -12.06
C LYS A 220 -16.64 17.04 -11.10
N THR A 221 -16.70 17.41 -9.83
CA THR A 221 -16.96 16.58 -8.65
C THR A 221 -18.36 16.00 -8.56
N ASP A 222 -19.29 16.50 -9.37
CA ASP A 222 -20.74 16.37 -9.15
C ASP A 222 -21.29 14.95 -9.36
N ASP A 223 -20.57 14.11 -10.09
CA ASP A 223 -20.96 12.72 -10.37
C ASP A 223 -20.30 11.70 -9.41
N ALA A 224 -19.44 12.14 -8.48
CA ALA A 224 -18.74 11.22 -7.57
C ALA A 224 -19.56 10.88 -6.32
N SER A 225 -19.55 9.61 -5.93
CA SER A 225 -20.09 9.14 -4.65
C SER A 225 -19.03 9.22 -3.56
N PHE A 226 -19.29 9.97 -2.50
CA PHE A 226 -18.39 10.03 -1.35
C PHE A 226 -18.68 8.87 -0.38
N LEU A 227 -17.65 8.09 -0.06
CA LEU A 227 -17.66 7.15 1.06
C LEU A 227 -16.93 7.80 2.22
N ASN A 228 -17.58 7.99 3.35
CA ASN A 228 -16.97 8.48 4.58
C ASN A 228 -16.15 7.38 5.29
N SER A 229 -15.35 7.78 6.28
CA SER A 229 -14.59 6.85 7.13
C SER A 229 -15.48 5.73 7.69
N GLY A 230 -15.05 4.48 7.51
CA GLY A 230 -15.74 3.28 7.97
C GLY A 230 -16.96 2.87 7.15
N GLN A 231 -17.40 3.67 6.17
CA GLN A 231 -18.48 3.27 5.28
C GLN A 231 -18.01 2.17 4.33
N GLU A 232 -18.93 1.27 4.02
CA GLU A 232 -18.73 0.20 3.06
C GLU A 232 -19.89 0.16 2.06
N ILE A 233 -19.54 -0.27 0.85
CA ILE A 233 -20.49 -0.65 -0.18
C ILE A 233 -20.22 -2.10 -0.59
N GLU A 234 -21.29 -2.85 -0.78
CA GLU A 234 -21.27 -4.18 -1.37
C GLU A 234 -21.88 -4.11 -2.77
N MET A 235 -21.22 -4.72 -3.72
CA MET A 235 -21.59 -4.72 -5.13
C MET A 235 -21.74 -6.15 -5.62
N ILE A 236 -22.72 -6.36 -6.48
CA ILE A 236 -22.92 -7.64 -7.15
C ILE A 236 -22.77 -7.43 -8.66
N PHE A 237 -21.83 -8.14 -9.27
CA PHE A 237 -21.66 -8.23 -10.72
C PHE A 237 -22.22 -9.56 -11.20
N ARG A 238 -22.90 -9.56 -12.35
CA ARG A 238 -23.55 -10.76 -12.94
C ARG A 238 -23.17 -10.93 -14.39
N GLY A 239 -23.28 -12.16 -14.89
CA GLY A 239 -22.96 -12.50 -16.28
C GLY A 239 -21.46 -12.58 -16.56
N LEU A 240 -20.65 -12.70 -15.52
CA LEU A 240 -19.22 -12.96 -15.65
C LEU A 240 -18.99 -14.42 -16.04
N LYS A 241 -17.97 -14.68 -16.84
CA LYS A 241 -17.59 -16.05 -17.18
C LYS A 241 -16.68 -16.62 -16.10
N HIS A 242 -17.14 -17.72 -15.50
CA HIS A 242 -16.37 -18.48 -14.51
C HIS A 242 -15.04 -18.97 -15.10
N GLY A 243 -13.98 -18.97 -14.29
CA GLY A 243 -12.63 -19.38 -14.70
C GLY A 243 -11.83 -18.32 -15.47
N GLU A 244 -12.34 -17.10 -15.66
CA GLU A 244 -11.56 -15.96 -16.17
C GLU A 244 -11.12 -15.05 -15.03
N ILE A 245 -9.99 -14.34 -15.18
CA ILE A 245 -9.50 -13.36 -14.19
C ILE A 245 -10.30 -12.06 -14.34
N PRO A 246 -11.12 -11.66 -13.34
CA PRO A 246 -11.80 -10.37 -13.38
C PRO A 246 -10.86 -9.24 -12.97
N HIS A 247 -11.05 -8.09 -13.60
CA HIS A 247 -10.34 -6.86 -13.32
C HIS A 247 -11.37 -5.79 -12.98
N LEU A 248 -11.37 -5.33 -11.73
CA LEU A 248 -12.19 -4.19 -11.31
C LEU A 248 -11.51 -2.91 -11.78
N VAL A 249 -12.20 -2.14 -12.61
CA VAL A 249 -11.80 -0.79 -12.98
C VAL A 249 -12.50 0.17 -12.04
N MET A 250 -11.69 0.91 -11.29
CA MET A 250 -12.14 1.84 -10.28
C MET A 250 -11.61 3.23 -10.60
N LYS A 251 -12.50 4.21 -10.56
CA LYS A 251 -12.14 5.62 -10.66
C LYS A 251 -12.36 6.28 -9.32
N SER A 252 -11.29 6.73 -8.69
CA SER A 252 -11.31 7.28 -7.35
C SER A 252 -10.41 8.49 -7.23
N TRP A 253 -10.73 9.34 -6.26
CA TRP A 253 -9.94 10.51 -5.92
C TRP A 253 -10.31 10.99 -4.52
N TYR A 254 -9.69 12.10 -4.12
CA TYR A 254 -9.97 12.80 -2.88
C TYR A 254 -9.39 12.09 -1.66
N ARG A 255 -8.27 12.64 -1.23
CA ARG A 255 -7.76 12.52 0.13
C ARG A 255 -8.32 13.70 0.92
N ASP A 256 -9.00 13.43 2.02
CA ASP A 256 -9.70 14.43 2.83
C ASP A 256 -8.90 14.90 4.05
N TRP A 257 -7.64 14.48 4.16
CA TRP A 257 -6.83 14.69 5.35
C TRP A 257 -5.38 15.10 5.04
N VAL A 258 -4.71 15.64 6.06
CA VAL A 258 -3.26 15.95 6.13
C VAL A 258 -2.60 15.35 7.36
N LEU A 259 -1.30 15.03 7.31
CA LEU A 259 -0.58 14.63 8.51
C LEU A 259 -0.59 15.80 9.51
N GLY A 260 -0.97 15.52 10.76
CA GLY A 260 -0.76 16.44 11.88
C GLY A 260 0.72 16.53 12.27
N MET A 261 1.14 17.61 12.92
CA MET A 261 2.52 17.76 13.38
C MET A 261 2.84 16.71 14.45
N GLU A 262 4.10 16.26 14.57
CA GLU A 262 4.51 15.17 15.49
C GLU A 262 4.04 15.38 16.95
N ARG A 263 3.94 16.64 17.42
CA ARG A 263 3.40 16.99 18.75
C ARG A 263 1.94 16.59 18.95
N ASP A 264 1.13 16.64 17.91
CA ASP A 264 -0.29 16.25 17.94
C ASP A 264 -0.46 14.73 18.19
N TRP A 265 0.61 13.94 17.99
CA TRP A 265 0.64 12.49 18.21
C TRP A 265 1.20 12.10 19.58
N GLN A 266 1.95 12.99 20.25
CA GLN A 266 2.57 12.72 21.54
C GLN A 266 1.69 13.12 22.74
N GLU A 267 0.83 14.14 22.60
CA GLU A 267 0.05 14.68 23.74
C GLU A 267 -1.04 13.75 24.29
N GLU A 268 -1.48 12.72 23.57
CA GLU A 268 -2.45 11.73 24.09
C GLU A 268 -1.81 10.49 24.72
N ARG A 269 -0.47 10.43 24.86
CA ARG A 269 0.21 9.36 25.61
C ARG A 269 0.22 9.58 27.12
N SER A 270 -0.84 10.18 27.68
CA SER A 270 -1.13 9.96 29.10
C SER A 270 -1.62 8.52 29.23
N VAL A 271 -0.84 7.71 29.95
CA VAL A 271 -1.07 6.30 30.24
C VAL A 271 -2.45 6.10 30.86
N SER A 272 -3.50 5.94 30.03
CA SER A 272 -4.77 5.38 30.47
C SER A 272 -4.73 3.89 30.17
N SER A 273 -4.71 3.13 31.25
CA SER A 273 -4.68 1.68 31.32
C SER A 273 -5.80 1.04 30.50
N TYR A 274 -5.49 0.56 29.30
CA TYR A 274 -6.39 -0.33 28.56
C TYR A 274 -6.39 -1.73 29.19
N PRO A 275 -7.57 -2.33 29.43
CA PRO A 275 -7.68 -3.62 30.09
C PRO A 275 -7.26 -4.75 29.14
N LEU A 276 -6.32 -5.56 29.62
CA LEU A 276 -5.67 -6.73 29.00
C LEU A 276 -6.60 -7.90 28.61
N VAL A 277 -7.90 -7.69 28.47
CA VAL A 277 -8.90 -8.77 28.35
C VAL A 277 -9.75 -8.61 27.10
N LYS A 278 -9.17 -8.86 25.92
CA LYS A 278 -9.90 -9.40 24.77
C LYS A 278 -9.07 -10.51 24.10
N SER A 279 -9.62 -11.73 24.10
CA SER A 279 -9.00 -13.01 23.73
C SER A 279 -8.26 -13.07 22.39
N LYS A 280 -8.55 -12.16 21.46
CA LYS A 280 -7.90 -12.10 20.14
C LYS A 280 -6.46 -11.56 20.19
N MET A 281 -6.08 -10.79 21.21
CA MET A 281 -4.72 -10.25 21.33
C MET A 281 -3.73 -11.33 21.81
N PHE A 282 -4.19 -12.24 22.68
CA PHE A 282 -3.37 -13.35 23.17
C PHE A 282 -3.01 -14.34 22.05
N VAL A 283 -3.97 -14.63 21.15
CA VAL A 283 -3.73 -15.49 19.98
C VAL A 283 -2.73 -14.84 19.00
N LYS A 284 -2.84 -13.53 18.77
CA LYS A 284 -1.90 -12.79 17.93
C LYS A 284 -0.49 -12.74 18.54
N MET A 285 -0.39 -12.48 19.84
CA MET A 285 0.89 -12.49 20.56
C MET A 285 1.52 -13.89 20.58
N ALA A 286 0.72 -14.95 20.74
CA ALA A 286 1.20 -16.32 20.66
C ALA A 286 1.70 -16.66 19.24
N ALA A 287 1.00 -16.21 18.19
CA ALA A 287 1.43 -16.42 16.80
C ALA A 287 2.76 -15.70 16.50
N VAL A 288 2.91 -14.45 16.96
CA VAL A 288 4.16 -13.68 16.82
C VAL A 288 5.30 -14.33 17.61
N ALA A 289 5.06 -14.74 18.86
CA ALA A 289 6.05 -15.43 19.67
C ALA A 289 6.50 -16.76 19.04
N THR A 290 5.56 -17.51 18.46
CA THR A 290 5.85 -18.76 17.76
C THR A 290 6.65 -18.51 16.49
N ALA A 291 6.34 -17.46 15.74
CA ALA A 291 7.08 -17.08 14.54
C ALA A 291 8.51 -16.63 14.87
N VAL A 292 8.69 -15.80 15.91
CA VAL A 292 10.02 -15.34 16.37
C VAL A 292 10.85 -16.51 16.90
N PHE A 293 10.24 -17.41 17.69
CA PHE A 293 10.92 -18.61 18.18
C PHE A 293 11.27 -19.57 17.05
N GLY A 294 10.38 -19.72 16.07
CA GLY A 294 10.63 -20.50 14.86
C GLY A 294 11.82 -19.96 14.09
N VAL A 295 11.86 -18.66 13.80
CA VAL A 295 12.98 -18.01 13.09
C VAL A 295 14.30 -18.21 13.86
N TRP A 296 14.32 -17.93 15.16
CA TRP A 296 15.50 -18.13 16.00
C TRP A 296 15.98 -19.60 16.03
N PHE A 297 15.05 -20.55 16.11
CA PHE A 297 15.35 -21.98 16.12
C PHE A 297 15.89 -22.48 14.77
N PHE A 298 15.32 -22.00 13.65
CA PHE A 298 15.79 -22.35 12.30
C PHE A 298 17.14 -21.71 11.96
N GLU A 299 17.42 -20.49 12.42
CA GLU A 299 18.75 -19.86 12.32
C GLU A 299 19.80 -20.65 13.09
N LYS A 300 19.48 -21.12 14.31
CA LYS A 300 20.37 -21.97 15.11
C LYS A 300 20.67 -23.33 14.48
N LEU A 301 19.80 -23.83 13.60
CA LEU A 301 19.97 -25.08 12.86
C LEU A 301 20.70 -24.91 11.52
N GLY A 302 21.18 -23.71 11.19
CA GLY A 302 21.96 -23.47 9.97
C GLY A 302 21.13 -23.42 8.68
N PHE A 303 19.80 -23.34 8.79
CA PHE A 303 18.92 -23.11 7.65
C PHE A 303 18.88 -21.62 7.33
N ASN A 304 19.89 -21.15 6.60
CA ASN A 304 19.89 -19.80 6.05
C ASN A 304 18.90 -19.72 4.88
N GLY A 305 17.77 -19.06 5.13
CA GLY A 305 16.87 -18.55 4.09
C GLY A 305 15.67 -19.44 3.79
N SER A 306 14.58 -19.31 4.57
CA SER A 306 13.19 -19.53 4.11
C SER A 306 12.10 -19.29 5.18
N ALA A 307 12.43 -18.96 6.42
CA ALA A 307 11.44 -18.79 7.50
C ALA A 307 10.65 -17.45 7.51
N LEU A 308 10.93 -16.51 6.60
CA LEU A 308 10.25 -15.21 6.53
C LEU A 308 8.93 -15.20 5.74
N ILE A 309 8.52 -16.32 5.14
CA ILE A 309 7.37 -16.41 4.22
C ILE A 309 6.01 -16.34 4.95
N LEU A 310 5.95 -16.49 6.28
CA LEU A 310 4.69 -16.47 7.04
C LEU A 310 4.23 -15.06 7.48
N THR A 311 4.89 -13.99 7.02
CA THR A 311 4.56 -12.63 7.44
C THR A 311 3.27 -12.00 6.85
N PRO A 312 2.60 -12.44 5.75
CA PRO A 312 1.44 -11.69 5.28
C PRO A 312 0.18 -11.83 6.16
N MET A 313 0.10 -12.82 7.06
CA MET A 313 -1.12 -13.07 7.84
C MET A 313 -1.27 -12.26 9.13
N VAL A 314 -0.26 -11.50 9.57
CA VAL A 314 -0.29 -10.75 10.85
C VAL A 314 -0.18 -9.24 10.67
N PHE A 315 -0.05 -8.72 9.44
CA PHE A 315 0.02 -7.28 9.27
C PHE A 315 -1.31 -6.60 9.59
N GLY A 316 -1.19 -5.70 10.56
CA GLY A 316 -2.27 -4.96 11.20
C GLY A 316 -3.18 -4.27 10.20
N THR A 317 -4.34 -3.90 10.72
CA THR A 317 -5.20 -2.85 10.18
C THR A 317 -4.34 -1.80 9.49
N GLN A 318 -4.39 -1.75 8.15
CA GLN A 318 -3.85 -0.65 7.39
C GLN A 318 -4.68 0.57 7.81
N GLY A 319 -4.19 1.30 8.83
CA GLY A 319 -4.75 2.59 9.23
C GLY A 319 -4.49 3.72 8.22
N GLY A 320 -4.03 3.37 7.02
CA GLY A 320 -3.76 4.27 5.90
C GLY A 320 -5.01 4.61 5.13
N CYS A 321 -4.94 5.64 4.31
CA CYS A 321 -6.08 6.31 3.72
C CYS A 321 -6.35 5.74 2.34
N CYS A 322 -7.18 4.71 2.36
CA CYS A 322 -7.27 3.74 1.30
C CYS A 322 -8.70 3.20 1.19
N LEU A 323 -8.95 2.58 0.05
CA LEU A 323 -10.11 1.74 -0.19
C LEU A 323 -9.65 0.29 -0.05
N VAL A 324 -10.18 -0.40 0.97
CA VAL A 324 -9.96 -1.83 1.13
C VAL A 324 -10.96 -2.55 0.25
N VAL A 325 -10.45 -3.32 -0.71
CA VAL A 325 -11.25 -4.05 -1.69
C VAL A 325 -11.17 -5.53 -1.37
N GLU A 326 -12.35 -6.14 -1.23
CA GLU A 326 -12.54 -7.52 -0.81
C GLU A 326 -13.51 -8.20 -1.78
N TYR A 327 -13.39 -9.52 -1.96
CA TYR A 327 -14.35 -10.34 -2.69
C TYR A 327 -14.93 -11.43 -1.80
N ARG A 328 -16.14 -11.87 -2.11
CA ARG A 328 -16.74 -13.01 -1.43
C ARG A 328 -16.34 -14.31 -2.12
N ASP A 329 -15.70 -15.20 -1.39
CA ASP A 329 -15.29 -16.51 -1.90
C ASP A 329 -16.46 -17.50 -1.96
N ALA A 330 -16.17 -18.75 -2.38
CA ALA A 330 -17.15 -19.83 -2.44
C ALA A 330 -17.63 -20.32 -1.06
N SER A 331 -16.86 -20.08 0.01
CA SER A 331 -17.26 -20.40 1.39
C SER A 331 -18.24 -19.36 1.96
N GLY A 332 -18.34 -18.21 1.30
CA GLY A 332 -19.17 -17.08 1.70
C GLY A 332 -18.44 -16.05 2.55
N GLU A 333 -17.14 -16.23 2.77
CA GLU A 333 -16.26 -15.33 3.51
C GLU A 333 -15.67 -14.25 2.59
N TYR A 334 -15.33 -13.10 3.17
CA TYR A 334 -14.71 -12.00 2.44
C TYR A 334 -13.19 -12.07 2.54
N GLU A 335 -12.53 -12.15 1.37
CA GLU A 335 -11.08 -12.12 1.26
C GLU A 335 -10.62 -10.78 0.68
N ARG A 336 -9.57 -10.22 1.28
CA ARG A 336 -8.94 -8.99 0.77
C ARG A 336 -8.15 -9.29 -0.49
N VAL A 337 -8.46 -8.56 -1.56
CA VAL A 337 -7.68 -8.61 -2.81
C VAL A 337 -6.70 -7.46 -2.91
N ALA A 338 -7.12 -6.26 -2.50
CA ALA A 338 -6.32 -5.06 -2.69
C ALA A 338 -6.61 -4.00 -1.64
N VAL A 339 -5.63 -3.13 -1.48
CA VAL A 339 -5.77 -1.85 -0.77
C VAL A 339 -5.38 -0.80 -1.78
N ALA A 340 -6.33 0.03 -2.20
CA ALA A 340 -6.09 1.07 -3.18
C ALA A 340 -5.86 2.39 -2.47
N ASP A 341 -4.66 2.93 -2.60
CA ASP A 341 -4.28 4.23 -2.05
C ASP A 341 -4.75 5.32 -3.02
N VAL A 342 -5.73 6.11 -2.58
CA VAL A 342 -6.44 7.06 -3.44
C VAL A 342 -5.62 8.34 -3.59
N ARG A 343 -5.42 8.79 -4.84
CA ARG A 343 -4.71 10.04 -5.14
C ARG A 343 -5.43 11.27 -4.59
N SER A 344 -4.65 12.23 -4.10
CA SER A 344 -5.16 13.38 -3.35
C SER A 344 -5.69 14.54 -4.20
N TRP A 345 -5.24 14.69 -5.45
CA TRP A 345 -5.50 15.89 -6.26
C TRP A 345 -6.48 15.67 -7.41
N LYS A 346 -6.08 14.86 -8.40
CA LYS A 346 -6.83 14.57 -9.61
C LYS A 346 -7.34 13.15 -9.62
N MET A 347 -8.46 12.98 -10.31
CA MET A 347 -9.10 11.68 -10.41
C MET A 347 -8.25 10.67 -11.15
N ASN A 348 -8.05 9.50 -10.53
CA ASN A 348 -7.25 8.44 -11.07
C ASN A 348 -8.14 7.24 -11.44
N THR A 349 -7.78 6.57 -12.53
CA THR A 349 -8.42 5.30 -12.93
C THR A 349 -7.42 4.19 -12.70
N GLU A 350 -7.80 3.21 -11.91
CA GLU A 350 -6.97 2.09 -11.50
C GLU A 350 -7.65 0.77 -11.85
N VAL A 351 -6.82 -0.24 -12.10
CA VAL A 351 -7.26 -1.61 -12.31
C VAL A 351 -6.82 -2.48 -11.14
N ILE A 352 -7.76 -3.20 -10.53
CA ILE A 352 -7.51 -4.19 -9.49
C ILE A 352 -7.76 -5.56 -10.09
N GLU A 353 -6.72 -6.39 -10.14
CA GLU A 353 -6.80 -7.78 -10.57
C GLU A 353 -7.35 -8.64 -9.42
N PHE A 354 -8.38 -9.43 -9.70
CA PHE A 354 -8.97 -10.38 -8.75
C PHE A 354 -8.61 -11.80 -9.15
N PRO A 355 -8.53 -12.73 -8.20
CA PRO A 355 -8.25 -14.11 -8.54
C PRO A 355 -9.49 -14.76 -9.17
N MET A 356 -9.30 -15.81 -9.98
CA MET A 356 -10.38 -16.44 -10.76
C MET A 356 -11.53 -16.95 -9.88
N GLN A 357 -11.24 -17.40 -8.66
CA GLN A 357 -12.25 -17.86 -7.70
C GLN A 357 -13.18 -16.75 -7.18
N ALA A 358 -12.90 -15.48 -7.48
CA ALA A 358 -13.83 -14.39 -7.15
C ALA A 358 -15.13 -14.46 -7.96
N ILE A 359 -15.14 -15.19 -9.07
CA ILE A 359 -16.33 -15.45 -9.88
C ILE A 359 -16.91 -16.80 -9.45
N MET A 360 -18.10 -16.77 -8.87
CA MET A 360 -18.86 -17.97 -8.51
C MET A 360 -19.27 -18.77 -9.76
N GLU A 361 -19.62 -20.04 -9.60
CA GLU A 361 -20.01 -20.92 -10.72
C GLU A 361 -21.20 -20.38 -11.53
N ASN A 362 -22.10 -19.63 -10.88
CA ASN A 362 -23.25 -18.98 -11.52
C ASN A 362 -22.88 -17.68 -12.28
N GLY A 363 -21.60 -17.32 -12.35
CA GLY A 363 -21.13 -16.08 -12.98
C GLY A 363 -21.41 -14.81 -12.16
N GLU A 364 -21.69 -14.95 -10.87
CA GLU A 364 -21.80 -13.84 -9.91
C GLU A 364 -20.43 -13.54 -9.30
N MET A 365 -20.13 -12.27 -9.08
CA MET A 365 -18.99 -11.82 -8.29
C MET A 365 -19.48 -10.77 -7.30
N ARG A 366 -19.17 -10.95 -6.01
CA ARG A 366 -19.50 -9.99 -4.96
C ARG A 366 -18.24 -9.28 -4.50
N VAL A 367 -18.28 -7.97 -4.51
CA VAL A 367 -17.16 -7.11 -4.13
C VAL A 367 -17.61 -6.20 -3.02
N ARG A 368 -16.80 -6.11 -1.97
CA ARG A 368 -16.96 -5.13 -0.91
C ARG A 368 -15.83 -4.11 -0.97
N ILE A 369 -16.20 -2.83 -0.96
CA ILE A 369 -15.25 -1.73 -0.81
C ILE A 369 -15.53 -1.04 0.50
N ARG A 370 -14.53 -0.99 1.38
CA ARG A 370 -14.58 -0.29 2.66
C ARG A 370 -13.60 0.87 2.64
N SER A 371 -14.10 2.04 3.00
CA SER A 371 -13.33 3.27 3.07
C SER A 371 -12.71 3.43 4.45
N SER A 372 -11.40 3.66 4.53
CA SER A 372 -10.76 3.97 5.82
C SER A 372 -10.85 5.46 6.19
N LYS A 373 -11.08 6.34 5.20
CA LYS A 373 -11.31 7.80 5.32
C LYS A 373 -12.34 8.27 4.29
N LYS A 374 -12.56 9.59 4.14
CA LYS A 374 -13.46 10.06 3.08
C LYS A 374 -12.76 9.97 1.72
N HIS A 375 -13.34 9.20 0.82
CA HIS A 375 -12.88 9.07 -0.55
C HIS A 375 -14.02 9.29 -1.52
N ALA A 376 -13.70 9.80 -2.70
CA ALA A 376 -14.65 9.95 -3.78
C ALA A 376 -14.50 8.79 -4.77
N LEU A 377 -15.62 8.16 -5.12
CA LEU A 377 -15.73 7.10 -6.11
C LEU A 377 -16.53 7.60 -7.31
N GLY A 378 -15.89 7.72 -8.46
CA GLY A 378 -16.53 8.17 -9.70
C GLY A 378 -17.06 7.04 -10.58
N PHE A 379 -16.42 5.87 -10.59
CA PHE A 379 -16.80 4.75 -11.46
C PHE A 379 -16.34 3.41 -10.90
N LEU A 380 -17.16 2.37 -11.09
CA LEU A 380 -16.86 0.98 -10.77
C LEU A 380 -17.41 0.08 -11.88
N GLY A 381 -16.59 -0.83 -12.39
CA GLY A 381 -17.00 -1.82 -13.39
C GLY A 381 -15.99 -2.96 -13.48
N VAL A 382 -16.43 -4.13 -13.92
CA VAL A 382 -15.57 -5.30 -14.10
C VAL A 382 -15.34 -5.57 -15.58
N ILE A 383 -14.09 -5.78 -15.97
CA ILE A 383 -13.70 -6.30 -17.29
C ILE A 383 -12.95 -7.62 -17.10
N GLN A 384 -13.08 -8.57 -18.03
CA GLN A 384 -12.38 -9.85 -17.95
C GLN A 384 -11.05 -9.81 -18.71
N GLU A 385 -10.06 -10.56 -18.24
CA GLU A 385 -8.67 -10.51 -18.74
C GLU A 385 -8.55 -10.69 -20.25
N ARG A 386 -9.37 -11.55 -20.87
CA ARG A 386 -9.35 -11.75 -22.33
C ARG A 386 -9.60 -10.45 -23.11
N ASP A 387 -10.41 -9.55 -22.57
CA ASP A 387 -10.85 -8.33 -23.24
C ASP A 387 -9.79 -7.24 -23.06
N LEU A 388 -9.09 -7.25 -21.91
CA LEU A 388 -7.86 -6.48 -21.69
C LEU A 388 -6.71 -6.94 -22.59
N LYS A 389 -6.46 -8.26 -22.70
CA LYS A 389 -5.37 -8.81 -23.53
C LYS A 389 -5.57 -8.55 -25.03
N LYS A 390 -6.81 -8.56 -25.51
CA LYS A 390 -7.13 -8.26 -26.92
C LYS A 390 -6.83 -6.80 -27.28
N SER A 391 -6.98 -5.87 -26.35
CA SER A 391 -6.78 -4.44 -26.59
C SER A 391 -5.34 -3.95 -26.44
N SER A 392 -4.45 -4.74 -25.81
CA SER A 392 -3.09 -4.33 -25.40
C SER A 392 -1.99 -4.41 -26.49
N ARG A 393 -2.30 -4.65 -27.78
CA ARG A 393 -1.29 -5.11 -28.75
C ARG A 393 -0.56 -4.06 -29.60
N ALA A 394 -0.92 -2.78 -29.53
CA ALA A 394 -0.30 -1.75 -30.38
C ALA A 394 0.03 -0.48 -29.58
N PHE A 395 1.19 -0.45 -28.93
CA PHE A 395 1.74 0.77 -28.36
C PHE A 395 3.27 0.73 -28.39
N THR A 396 3.90 1.90 -28.32
CA THR A 396 5.35 2.00 -28.11
C THR A 396 5.63 2.78 -26.85
N GLU A 397 6.56 2.27 -26.04
CA GLU A 397 7.05 2.96 -24.85
C GLU A 397 8.45 3.53 -25.11
N GLU A 398 8.68 4.76 -24.64
CA GLU A 398 9.97 5.44 -24.66
C GLU A 398 10.26 6.01 -23.27
N LYS A 399 11.41 5.65 -22.69
CA LYS A 399 11.89 6.31 -21.47
C LYS A 399 12.59 7.61 -21.85
N LEU A 400 12.08 8.74 -21.36
CA LEU A 400 12.67 10.05 -21.62
C LEU A 400 13.88 10.31 -20.74
N GLN A 401 14.88 10.99 -21.32
CA GLN A 401 16.12 11.33 -20.62
C GLN A 401 15.89 12.47 -19.65
N LEU A 402 16.21 12.25 -18.37
CA LEU A 402 16.33 13.31 -17.37
C LEU A 402 17.62 14.10 -17.63
N GLU A 403 17.51 15.36 -18.03
CA GLU A 403 18.65 16.23 -18.31
C GLU A 403 19.07 17.07 -17.11
N ARG A 404 18.09 17.51 -16.30
CA ARG A 404 18.33 18.36 -15.13
C ARG A 404 17.39 17.99 -13.99
N ALA A 405 17.90 18.05 -12.77
CA ALA A 405 17.15 17.89 -11.54
C ALA A 405 17.78 18.80 -10.48
N HIS A 406 17.25 19.99 -10.30
CA HIS A 406 17.84 20.98 -9.40
C HIS A 406 17.04 21.07 -8.10
N HIS A 407 17.70 20.81 -6.97
CA HIS A 407 17.11 20.90 -5.64
C HIS A 407 17.26 22.31 -5.09
N ASN A 408 16.14 22.97 -4.77
CA ASN A 408 16.15 24.38 -4.37
C ASN A 408 16.94 24.67 -3.07
N ARG A 409 16.66 23.94 -1.98
CA ARG A 409 17.30 24.17 -0.68
C ARG A 409 18.78 23.84 -0.67
N LEU A 410 19.19 22.80 -1.40
CA LEU A 410 20.59 22.40 -1.48
C LEU A 410 21.36 23.16 -2.57
N ASP A 411 20.67 23.98 -3.38
CA ASP A 411 21.18 24.72 -4.53
C ASP A 411 22.13 23.89 -5.41
N ARG A 412 21.72 22.66 -5.73
CA ARG A 412 22.57 21.71 -6.46
C ARG A 412 21.79 20.83 -7.41
N ASP A 413 22.50 20.35 -8.44
CA ASP A 413 21.99 19.31 -9.33
C ASP A 413 22.07 17.93 -8.65
N VAL A 414 20.97 17.19 -8.71
CA VAL A 414 20.77 15.85 -8.14
C VAL A 414 20.43 14.79 -9.20
N VAL A 415 20.63 15.08 -10.51
CA VAL A 415 20.39 14.11 -11.61
C VAL A 415 21.11 12.80 -11.36
N GLY A 416 22.34 12.82 -10.84
CA GLY A 416 23.13 11.60 -10.62
C GLY A 416 22.43 10.59 -9.70
N VAL A 417 21.77 11.07 -8.65
CA VAL A 417 20.97 10.22 -7.76
C VAL A 417 19.71 9.76 -8.51
N LEU A 418 18.92 10.72 -9.02
CA LEU A 418 17.60 10.46 -9.58
C LEU A 418 17.59 9.62 -10.87
N SER A 419 18.71 9.58 -11.60
CA SER A 419 18.89 8.78 -12.82
C SER A 419 19.41 7.35 -12.57
N LYS A 420 19.51 6.90 -11.32
CA LYS A 420 20.07 5.59 -10.90
C LYS A 420 21.60 5.45 -11.08
N THR A 421 22.33 6.54 -11.31
CA THR A 421 23.80 6.45 -11.49
C THR A 421 24.57 6.34 -10.16
N ARG A 422 23.99 6.79 -9.04
CA ARG A 422 24.57 6.68 -7.69
C ARG A 422 23.69 5.81 -6.78
N LYS A 423 24.00 4.51 -6.70
CA LYS A 423 23.24 3.56 -5.86
C LYS A 423 23.48 3.83 -4.37
N GLY A 424 22.42 3.77 -3.58
CA GLY A 424 22.47 3.96 -2.12
C GLY A 424 22.44 5.43 -1.65
N GLU A 425 22.43 6.38 -2.59
CA GLU A 425 22.14 7.79 -2.31
C GLU A 425 20.64 8.07 -2.46
N TYR A 426 20.15 9.05 -1.68
CA TYR A 426 18.77 9.52 -1.73
C TYR A 426 18.75 11.04 -1.87
N VAL A 427 17.81 11.55 -2.66
CA VAL A 427 17.43 12.96 -2.63
C VAL A 427 16.38 13.13 -1.54
N GLN A 428 16.79 13.71 -0.41
CA GLN A 428 15.90 14.04 0.69
C GLN A 428 15.18 15.35 0.42
N THR A 429 13.85 15.36 0.47
CA THR A 429 13.03 16.57 0.52
C THR A 429 12.37 16.72 1.89
N ILE A 430 12.28 17.96 2.36
CA ILE A 430 11.57 18.37 3.58
C ILE A 430 10.55 19.45 3.22
N PRO A 431 9.58 19.80 4.07
CA PRO A 431 8.50 20.70 3.69
C PRO A 431 8.99 22.06 3.19
N GLY A 432 8.46 22.49 2.04
CA GLY A 432 8.90 23.68 1.31
C GLY A 432 10.05 23.43 0.32
N ASP A 433 10.61 22.22 0.27
CA ASP A 433 11.56 21.86 -0.77
C ASP A 433 10.87 21.68 -2.12
N THR A 434 11.62 21.99 -3.17
CA THR A 434 11.25 21.69 -4.54
C THR A 434 12.43 21.10 -5.30
N VAL A 435 12.13 20.16 -6.20
CA VAL A 435 13.11 19.61 -7.15
C VAL A 435 12.60 19.88 -8.56
N ASN A 436 13.27 20.80 -9.26
CA ASN A 436 12.94 21.16 -10.65
C ASN A 436 13.51 20.12 -11.60
N LEU A 437 12.65 19.42 -12.33
CA LEU A 437 13.00 18.36 -13.27
C LEU A 437 12.85 18.85 -14.72
N GLU A 438 13.84 18.58 -15.55
CA GLU A 438 13.76 18.78 -16.99
C GLU A 438 14.05 17.46 -17.71
N PHE A 439 13.08 16.98 -18.48
CA PHE A 439 13.24 15.84 -19.38
C PHE A 439 13.35 16.31 -20.82
N ARG A 440 14.23 15.68 -21.59
CA ARG A 440 14.29 15.88 -23.03
C ARG A 440 12.99 15.37 -23.65
N ALA A 441 12.28 16.25 -24.36
CA ALA A 441 11.12 15.83 -25.14
C ALA A 441 11.57 14.98 -26.33
N SER A 442 10.78 13.96 -26.66
CA SER A 442 11.06 13.13 -27.83
C SER A 442 10.77 13.90 -29.12
N GLY A 443 11.63 13.74 -30.12
CA GLY A 443 11.41 14.28 -31.47
C GLY A 443 10.42 13.47 -32.30
N LYS A 444 10.06 12.25 -31.87
CA LYS A 444 9.10 11.40 -32.58
C LYS A 444 7.70 11.95 -32.39
N ILE A 445 7.00 12.34 -33.46
CA ILE A 445 5.63 12.84 -33.41
C ILE A 445 4.66 11.64 -33.56
N PRO A 446 3.61 11.51 -32.74
CA PRO A 446 2.58 10.48 -32.94
C PRO A 446 1.93 10.61 -34.33
N ASN A 447 1.54 9.49 -34.94
CA ASN A 447 0.76 9.53 -36.17
C ASN A 447 -0.64 10.11 -35.92
N LYS A 448 -1.38 10.42 -37.00
CA LYS A 448 -2.73 11.02 -36.92
C LYS A 448 -3.72 10.21 -36.06
N ASP A 449 -3.57 8.88 -36.04
CA ASP A 449 -4.46 7.97 -35.31
C ASP A 449 -3.86 7.50 -33.96
N GLU A 450 -2.80 8.18 -33.51
CA GLU A 450 -2.10 7.92 -32.25
C GLU A 450 -2.07 9.17 -31.38
N LYS A 451 -2.01 8.94 -30.06
CA LYS A 451 -1.70 9.96 -29.06
C LYS A 451 -0.61 9.49 -28.13
N GLU A 452 -0.09 10.43 -27.37
CA GLU A 452 0.87 10.18 -26.32
C GLU A 452 0.24 10.33 -24.93
N THR A 453 0.65 9.45 -24.02
CA THR A 453 0.36 9.52 -22.59
C THR A 453 1.67 9.42 -21.83
N TYR A 454 1.82 10.21 -20.77
CA TYR A 454 3.00 10.18 -19.92
C TYR A 454 2.72 9.44 -18.62
N LEU A 455 3.64 8.55 -18.24
CA LEU A 455 3.64 7.88 -16.94
C LEU A 455 4.84 8.36 -16.14
N PHE A 456 4.61 8.74 -14.90
CA PHE A 456 5.67 9.07 -13.96
C PHE A 456 5.94 7.85 -13.09
N ARG A 457 7.22 7.46 -12.99
CA ARG A 457 7.65 6.37 -12.13
C ARG A 457 8.70 6.86 -11.14
N ALA A 458 8.46 6.73 -9.85
CA ALA A 458 9.41 7.15 -8.82
C ALA A 458 9.56 6.11 -7.72
N SER A 459 10.73 6.07 -7.10
CA SER A 459 11.02 5.11 -6.03
C SER A 459 11.71 5.80 -4.87
N GLY A 460 11.30 5.42 -3.67
CA GLY A 460 11.77 6.02 -2.43
C GLY A 460 10.95 5.51 -1.25
N PHE A 461 11.06 6.23 -0.14
CA PHE A 461 10.26 6.01 1.06
C PHE A 461 10.01 7.34 1.78
N TYR A 462 9.09 7.32 2.75
CA TYR A 462 8.75 8.47 3.58
C TYR A 462 9.06 8.20 5.04
N SER A 463 9.36 9.27 5.78
CA SER A 463 9.33 9.24 7.23
C SER A 463 8.65 10.46 7.83
N ALA A 464 8.30 10.38 9.11
CA ALA A 464 7.91 11.57 9.86
C ALA A 464 9.01 12.66 9.75
N LEU A 465 8.57 13.91 9.78
CA LEU A 465 9.46 15.06 9.84
C LEU A 465 10.20 15.09 11.16
N ARG A 466 11.52 14.91 11.11
CA ARG A 466 12.38 14.92 12.30
C ARG A 466 12.56 16.34 12.80
N ASP A 467 12.71 16.49 14.11
CA ASP A 467 12.89 17.79 14.77
C ASP A 467 13.98 18.66 14.14
N GLU A 468 15.12 18.08 13.76
CA GLU A 468 16.21 18.81 13.11
C GLU A 468 15.78 19.41 11.76
N ASN A 469 14.97 18.69 11.00
CA ASN A 469 14.50 19.11 9.68
C ASN A 469 13.26 19.99 9.77
N ALA A 470 12.43 19.84 10.80
CA ALA A 470 11.34 20.76 11.10
C ALA A 470 11.88 22.19 11.34
N ARG A 471 13.03 22.32 12.04
CA ARG A 471 13.71 23.61 12.23
C ARG A 471 14.20 24.21 10.91
N ILE A 472 14.68 23.38 9.99
CA ILE A 472 15.12 23.81 8.65
C ILE A 472 13.91 24.19 7.78
N ALA A 473 12.81 23.45 7.89
CA ALA A 473 11.57 23.74 7.16
C ALA A 473 10.94 25.07 7.63
N GLY A 474 11.10 25.44 8.91
CA GLY A 474 10.63 26.71 9.44
C GLY A 474 9.15 26.96 9.12
N ASP A 475 8.81 28.18 8.72
CA ASP A 475 7.49 28.50 8.16
C ASP A 475 7.40 28.09 6.68
N TRP A 476 7.36 26.80 6.41
CA TRP A 476 7.23 26.28 5.05
C TRP A 476 5.86 26.60 4.44
N ARG A 477 4.82 26.79 5.25
CA ARG A 477 3.45 27.07 4.78
C ARG A 477 3.33 28.40 4.05
N SER A 478 4.15 29.39 4.39
CA SER A 478 4.20 30.64 3.62
C SER A 478 4.90 30.50 2.27
N ARG A 479 5.70 29.44 2.07
CA ARG A 479 6.57 29.21 0.90
C ARG A 479 5.98 28.28 -0.17
N ILE A 480 4.92 27.54 0.14
CA ILE A 480 4.24 26.68 -0.84
C ILE A 480 3.32 27.51 -1.76
N PRO A 481 2.95 26.97 -2.95
CA PRO A 481 2.00 27.65 -3.85
C PRO A 481 0.63 27.90 -3.22
N ASP A 482 -0.07 28.94 -3.65
CA ASP A 482 -1.40 29.28 -3.10
C ASP A 482 -2.43 28.17 -3.34
N GLU A 483 -2.36 27.47 -4.47
CA GLU A 483 -3.17 26.27 -4.75
C GLU A 483 -2.98 25.18 -3.67
N ALA A 484 -1.74 25.00 -3.18
CA ALA A 484 -1.43 24.08 -2.10
C ALA A 484 -2.00 24.57 -0.76
N LYS A 485 -1.90 25.86 -0.46
CA LYS A 485 -2.47 26.46 0.77
C LYS A 485 -3.99 26.29 0.81
N GLU A 486 -4.68 26.61 -0.27
CA GLU A 486 -6.13 26.47 -0.39
C GLU A 486 -6.56 25.02 -0.18
N ARG A 487 -5.83 24.07 -0.79
CA ARG A 487 -6.11 22.65 -0.57
C ARG A 487 -5.89 22.27 0.89
N LEU A 488 -4.73 22.54 1.48
CA LEU A 488 -4.43 22.18 2.86
C LEU A 488 -5.48 22.75 3.84
N ALA A 489 -5.99 23.96 3.59
CA ALA A 489 -7.05 24.56 4.39
C ALA A 489 -8.40 23.83 4.27
N SER A 490 -8.64 23.09 3.18
CA SER A 490 -9.85 22.27 2.98
C SER A 490 -9.77 20.87 3.60
N LEU A 491 -8.58 20.45 4.03
CA LEU A 491 -8.34 19.10 4.54
C LEU A 491 -8.56 19.04 6.05
N VAL A 492 -9.07 17.90 6.51
CA VAL A 492 -9.37 17.62 7.91
C VAL A 492 -8.12 17.02 8.57
N SER A 493 -7.84 17.32 9.85
CA SER A 493 -6.70 16.70 10.51
C SER A 493 -6.95 15.20 10.70
N LEU A 494 -5.93 14.35 10.60
CA LEU A 494 -6.08 12.92 10.93
C LEU A 494 -6.64 12.68 12.34
N ARG A 495 -6.44 13.64 13.25
CA ARG A 495 -6.98 13.60 14.61
C ARG A 495 -8.52 13.58 14.63
N ASP A 496 -9.16 14.34 13.74
CA ASP A 496 -10.61 14.53 13.74
C ASP A 496 -11.37 13.28 13.23
N TYR A 497 -10.64 12.26 12.75
CA TYR A 497 -11.18 10.97 12.33
C TYR A 497 -11.02 9.84 13.36
N ARG A 498 -10.31 10.09 14.47
CA ARG A 498 -10.22 9.14 15.57
C ARG A 498 -11.35 9.35 16.55
#